data_AF-A0A3N5AAM4-F1
#
_entry.id   AF-A0A3N5AAM4-F1
#
_cell.length_a   1.000
_cell.length_b   1.000
_cell.length_c   1.000
_cell.angle_alpha   90.00
_cell.angle_beta   90.00
_cell.angle_gamma   90.00
#
_symmetry.space_group_name_H-M   'P 1'
#
loop_
_entity.id
_entity.type
_entity.pdbx_description
1 polymer ?
#
loop_
_entity_poly.entity_id
_entity_poly.type
_entity_poly.pdbx_seq_one_letter_code
_entity_poly.pdbx_strand_id
1 'polypeptide(L)'
;MTRKDSVSLAAENARDAMRHAAEVVAPYAGTARDAAVHYAQEANARLAPKVSSAAVQASQQARAAYDTHLHPRMAAARTHLPPNVDRAATKAVHQTRQACRHAVDYTAPRLESALAAAHPVAEEASSRSMAALAALRGQVSAKDVQRLVRRGERRAKCARLLKGVALVGVLAGGAFAAWKWWDQQSNPDWLVEPPAATELSAQDTAPASFDDELAAKEKENGTH
;
A
#
# COMPACT_ATOMS: atom_id res chain seq x y z
N MET A 1 -40.99 -4.53 13.46
CA MET A 1 -39.73 -3.77 13.34
C MET A 1 -38.59 -4.71 13.67
N THR A 2 -37.66 -4.92 12.74
CA THR A 2 -36.50 -5.79 12.98
C THR A 2 -35.33 -4.97 13.51
N ARG A 3 -34.41 -5.61 14.23
CA ARG A 3 -33.20 -4.97 14.78
C ARG A 3 -32.30 -4.34 13.70
N LYS A 4 -32.40 -4.79 12.43
CA LYS A 4 -31.70 -4.19 11.29
C LYS A 4 -32.28 -2.82 10.92
N ASP A 5 -33.59 -2.70 10.92
CA ASP A 5 -34.29 -1.45 10.56
C ASP A 5 -33.98 -0.33 11.56
N SER A 6 -33.82 -0.67 12.85
CA SER A 6 -33.40 0.32 13.86
C SER A 6 -31.97 0.82 13.68
N VAL A 7 -31.07 -0.03 13.16
CA VAL A 7 -29.67 0.34 12.92
C VAL A 7 -29.54 1.20 11.66
N SER A 8 -30.29 0.90 10.60
CA SER A 8 -30.31 1.75 9.41
C SER A 8 -30.90 3.12 9.71
N LEU A 9 -32.00 3.18 10.47
CA LEU A 9 -32.63 4.45 10.84
C LEU A 9 -31.74 5.30 11.76
N ALA A 10 -31.01 4.66 12.67
CA ALA A 10 -30.01 5.35 13.50
C ALA A 10 -28.83 5.87 12.67
N ALA A 11 -28.40 5.14 11.65
CA ALA A 11 -27.34 5.57 10.74
C ALA A 11 -27.77 6.73 9.83
N GLU A 12 -29.02 6.72 9.35
CA GLU A 12 -29.61 7.82 8.58
C GLU A 12 -29.76 9.08 9.43
N ASN A 13 -30.33 8.98 10.63
CA ASN A 13 -30.42 10.12 11.55
C ASN A 13 -29.05 10.68 11.93
N ALA A 14 -28.04 9.82 12.09
CA ALA A 14 -26.67 10.26 12.35
C ALA A 14 -26.07 11.01 11.14
N ARG A 15 -26.38 10.58 9.91
CA ARG A 15 -25.96 11.30 8.69
C ARG A 15 -26.63 12.66 8.59
N ASP A 16 -27.93 12.76 8.85
CA ASP A 16 -28.67 14.01 8.76
C ASP A 16 -28.22 15.01 9.85
N ALA A 17 -27.99 14.54 11.08
CA ALA A 17 -27.41 15.36 12.13
C ALA A 17 -25.99 15.86 11.78
N MET A 18 -25.18 15.03 11.13
CA MET A 18 -23.85 15.42 10.66
C MET A 18 -23.92 16.44 9.52
N ARG A 19 -24.87 16.28 8.59
CA ARG A 19 -25.09 17.20 7.47
C ARG A 19 -25.53 18.57 7.98
N HIS A 20 -26.44 18.60 8.95
CA HIS A 20 -26.91 19.84 9.56
C HIS A 20 -25.82 20.53 10.40
N ALA A 21 -25.03 19.76 11.14
CA ALA A 21 -23.85 20.30 11.82
C ALA A 21 -22.81 20.88 10.83
N ALA A 22 -22.64 20.25 9.67
CA ALA A 22 -21.75 20.75 8.62
C ALA A 22 -22.30 22.04 8.00
N GLU A 23 -23.61 22.16 7.76
CA GLU A 23 -24.25 23.37 7.26
C GLU A 23 -24.10 24.55 8.24
N VAL A 24 -24.23 24.30 9.54
CA VAL A 24 -24.05 25.31 10.60
C VAL A 24 -22.59 25.76 10.72
N VAL A 25 -21.63 24.87 10.48
CA VAL A 25 -20.18 25.16 10.58
C VAL A 25 -19.61 25.70 9.27
N ALA A 26 -20.23 25.41 8.12
CA ALA A 26 -19.79 25.84 6.80
C ALA A 26 -19.40 27.33 6.69
N PRO A 27 -20.19 28.31 7.19
CA PRO A 27 -19.82 29.72 7.08
C PRO A 27 -18.58 30.09 7.90
N TYR A 28 -18.36 29.45 9.05
CA TYR A 28 -17.17 29.67 9.89
C TYR A 28 -15.93 28.93 9.37
N ALA A 29 -16.12 27.76 8.78
CA ALA A 29 -15.04 27.04 8.09
C ALA A 29 -14.57 27.80 6.84
N GLY A 30 -15.49 28.46 6.12
CA GLY A 30 -15.18 29.30 4.96
C GLY A 30 -14.29 30.49 5.33
N THR A 31 -14.68 31.27 6.34
CA THR A 31 -13.90 32.46 6.76
C THR A 31 -12.52 32.10 7.31
N ALA A 32 -12.40 30.99 8.04
CA ALA A 32 -11.11 30.49 8.51
C ALA A 32 -10.21 30.03 7.34
N ARG A 33 -10.79 29.43 6.30
CA ARG A 33 -10.06 29.03 5.08
C ARG A 33 -9.58 30.24 4.30
N ASP A 34 -10.40 31.27 4.15
CA ASP A 34 -10.02 32.47 3.41
C ASP A 34 -8.87 33.21 4.13
N ALA A 35 -8.90 33.29 5.46
CA ALA A 35 -7.80 33.83 6.26
C ALA A 35 -6.53 32.98 6.11
N ALA A 36 -6.65 31.64 6.11
CA ALA A 36 -5.54 30.73 5.88
C ALA A 36 -4.85 30.96 4.53
N VAL A 37 -5.66 31.05 3.45
CA VAL A 37 -5.17 31.30 2.11
C VAL A 37 -4.47 32.67 2.04
N HIS A 38 -5.07 33.70 2.63
CA HIS A 38 -4.48 35.04 2.68
C HIS A 38 -3.11 35.05 3.36
N TYR A 39 -2.98 34.44 4.55
CA TYR A 39 -1.69 34.38 5.24
C TYR A 39 -0.66 33.50 4.55
N ALA A 40 -1.09 32.41 3.89
CA ALA A 40 -0.20 31.58 3.09
C ALA A 40 0.35 32.33 1.87
N GLN A 41 -0.50 33.10 1.19
CA GLN A 41 -0.08 33.96 0.07
C GLN A 41 0.89 35.05 0.52
N GLU A 42 0.62 35.72 1.65
CA GLU A 42 1.50 36.74 2.20
C GLU A 42 2.85 36.16 2.63
N ALA A 43 2.86 34.98 3.28
CA ALA A 43 4.08 34.28 3.63
C ALA A 43 4.89 33.89 2.39
N ASN A 44 4.22 33.37 1.37
CA ASN A 44 4.87 32.98 0.13
C ASN A 44 5.44 34.21 -0.61
N ALA A 45 4.72 35.33 -0.66
CA ALA A 45 5.20 36.57 -1.25
C ALA A 45 6.50 37.07 -0.59
N ARG A 46 6.65 36.88 0.73
CA ARG A 46 7.87 37.27 1.46
C ARG A 46 9.01 36.25 1.35
N LEU A 47 8.69 34.96 1.25
CA LEU A 47 9.67 33.87 1.26
C LEU A 47 10.18 33.51 -0.14
N ALA A 48 9.32 33.54 -1.16
CA ALA A 48 9.66 33.23 -2.54
C ALA A 48 10.92 33.98 -3.04
N PRO A 49 11.07 35.31 -2.86
CA PRO A 49 12.28 36.01 -3.32
C PRO A 49 13.54 35.62 -2.52
N LYS A 50 13.40 35.23 -1.25
CA LYS A 50 14.54 34.78 -0.43
C LYS A 50 15.02 33.40 -0.84
N VAL A 51 14.08 32.50 -1.12
CA VAL A 51 14.40 31.15 -1.60
C VAL A 51 14.99 31.22 -3.00
N SER A 52 14.45 32.05 -3.90
CA SER A 52 15.00 32.21 -5.25
C SER A 52 16.41 32.80 -5.23
N SER A 53 16.65 33.84 -4.44
CA SER A 53 17.98 34.44 -4.29
C SER A 53 18.99 33.47 -3.65
N ALA A 54 18.60 32.72 -2.62
CA ALA A 54 19.43 31.68 -2.04
C ALA A 54 19.75 30.55 -3.03
N ALA A 55 18.77 30.13 -3.84
CA ALA A 55 18.99 29.14 -4.90
C ALA A 55 19.96 29.65 -5.97
N VAL A 56 19.83 30.91 -6.38
CA VAL A 56 20.76 31.56 -7.31
C VAL A 56 22.17 31.59 -6.72
N GLN A 57 22.32 32.02 -5.46
CA GLN A 57 23.62 32.05 -4.78
C GLN A 57 24.24 30.65 -4.67
N ALA A 58 23.48 29.64 -4.27
CA ALA A 58 23.95 28.26 -4.21
C ALA A 58 24.42 27.75 -5.59
N SER A 59 23.70 28.11 -6.66
CA SER A 59 24.10 27.76 -8.02
C SER A 59 25.40 28.43 -8.45
N GLN A 60 25.59 29.70 -8.06
CA GLN A 60 26.82 30.45 -8.34
C GLN A 60 27.99 29.87 -7.56
N GLN A 61 27.79 29.52 -6.29
CA GLN A 61 28.81 28.88 -5.47
C GLN A 61 29.21 27.51 -6.02
N ALA A 62 28.24 26.70 -6.46
CA ALA A 62 28.52 25.40 -7.07
C ALA A 62 29.32 25.55 -8.37
N ARG A 63 29.00 26.56 -9.20
CA ARG A 63 29.78 26.88 -10.41
C ARG A 63 31.19 27.33 -10.08
N ALA A 64 31.33 28.27 -9.14
CA ALA A 64 32.64 28.75 -8.70
C ALA A 64 33.51 27.61 -8.16
N ALA A 65 32.94 26.71 -7.35
CA ALA A 65 33.62 25.52 -6.84
C ALA A 65 34.00 24.53 -7.94
N TYR A 66 33.13 24.34 -8.94
CA TYR A 66 33.44 23.53 -10.11
C TYR A 66 34.61 24.13 -10.91
N ASP A 67 34.57 25.43 -11.18
CA ASP A 67 35.59 26.13 -11.98
C ASP A 67 36.95 26.14 -11.28
N THR A 68 36.98 26.28 -9.95
CA THR A 68 38.24 26.27 -9.18
C THR A 68 38.81 24.87 -8.98
N HIS A 69 37.99 23.86 -8.69
CA HIS A 69 38.50 22.56 -8.25
C HIS A 69 38.38 21.45 -9.30
N LEU A 70 37.30 21.41 -10.06
CA LEU A 70 37.01 20.31 -10.99
C LEU A 70 37.51 20.62 -12.40
N HIS A 71 37.26 21.83 -12.90
CA HIS A 71 37.68 22.23 -14.23
C HIS A 71 39.17 22.02 -14.51
N PRO A 72 40.13 22.49 -13.68
CA PRO A 72 41.55 22.31 -13.97
C PRO A 72 41.97 20.84 -13.96
N ARG A 73 41.37 20.00 -13.10
CA ARG A 73 41.66 18.56 -13.04
C ARG A 73 41.15 17.83 -14.28
N MET A 74 39.97 18.22 -14.77
CA MET A 74 39.44 17.67 -16.02
C MET A 74 40.24 18.14 -17.25
N ALA A 75 40.69 19.39 -17.26
CA ALA A 75 41.55 19.92 -18.32
C ALA A 75 42.89 19.18 -18.37
N ALA A 76 43.53 18.95 -17.21
CA ALA A 76 44.75 18.16 -17.10
C ALA A 76 44.53 16.69 -17.49
N ALA A 77 43.38 16.08 -17.15
CA ALA A 77 43.08 14.72 -17.60
C ALA A 77 42.90 14.62 -19.12
N ARG A 78 42.36 15.67 -19.76
CA ARG A 78 42.10 15.71 -21.20
C ARG A 78 43.38 15.76 -22.04
N THR A 79 44.46 16.38 -21.57
CA THR A 79 45.73 16.44 -22.32
C THR A 79 46.37 15.06 -22.51
N HIS A 80 46.06 14.10 -21.63
CA HIS A 80 46.57 12.73 -21.69
C HIS A 80 45.63 11.75 -22.39
N LEU A 81 44.44 12.19 -22.82
CA LEU A 81 43.42 11.30 -23.37
C LEU A 81 43.53 11.22 -24.92
N PRO A 82 43.49 10.03 -25.52
CA PRO A 82 43.50 9.90 -26.98
C PRO A 82 42.25 10.57 -27.59
N PRO A 83 42.38 11.23 -28.75
CA PRO A 83 41.33 12.10 -29.31
C PRO A 83 40.04 11.36 -29.68
N ASN A 84 40.13 10.06 -29.97
CA ASN A 84 38.96 9.23 -30.25
C ASN A 84 38.08 9.05 -29.00
N VAL A 85 38.68 8.95 -27.82
CA VAL A 85 37.96 8.79 -26.55
C VAL A 85 37.30 10.10 -26.14
N ASP A 86 37.97 11.26 -26.29
CA ASP A 86 37.36 12.56 -26.00
C ASP A 86 36.18 12.88 -26.94
N ARG A 87 36.28 12.52 -28.23
CA ARG A 87 35.16 12.63 -29.18
C ARG A 87 33.98 11.73 -28.82
N ALA A 88 34.25 10.48 -28.43
CA ALA A 88 33.22 9.55 -27.99
C ALA A 88 32.54 10.04 -26.70
N ALA A 89 33.32 10.52 -25.73
CA ALA A 89 32.81 11.09 -24.48
C ALA A 89 31.94 12.33 -24.75
N THR A 90 32.38 13.24 -25.64
CA THR A 90 31.61 14.43 -26.00
C THR A 90 30.30 14.08 -26.71
N LYS A 91 30.30 13.10 -27.61
CA LYS A 91 29.08 12.57 -28.23
C LYS A 91 28.14 11.92 -27.21
N ALA A 92 28.66 11.14 -26.28
CA ALA A 92 27.87 10.51 -25.23
C ALA A 92 27.19 11.57 -24.34
N VAL A 93 27.92 12.61 -23.92
CA VAL A 93 27.35 13.73 -23.15
C VAL A 93 26.26 14.46 -23.94
N HIS A 94 26.42 14.63 -25.24
CA HIS A 94 25.40 15.27 -26.07
C HIS A 94 24.12 14.41 -26.14
N GLN A 95 24.28 13.10 -26.37
CA GLN A 95 23.17 12.16 -26.45
C GLN A 95 22.42 12.03 -25.11
N THR A 96 23.14 11.98 -23.99
CA THR A 96 22.50 11.93 -22.66
C THR A 96 21.73 13.21 -22.38
N ARG A 97 22.25 14.38 -22.75
CA ARG A 97 21.51 15.65 -22.64
C ARG A 97 20.23 15.66 -23.47
N GLN A 98 20.28 15.15 -24.69
CA GLN A 98 19.09 15.02 -25.53
C GLN A 98 18.08 14.05 -24.92
N ALA A 99 18.52 12.87 -24.48
CA ALA A 99 17.66 11.89 -23.81
C ALA A 99 17.02 12.46 -22.53
N CYS A 100 17.78 13.21 -21.72
CA CYS A 100 17.25 13.89 -20.54
C CYS A 100 16.19 14.93 -20.91
N ARG A 101 16.40 15.73 -21.97
CA ARG A 101 15.37 16.68 -22.43
C ARG A 101 14.09 15.95 -22.82
N HIS A 102 14.19 14.91 -23.63
CA HIS A 102 13.04 14.09 -24.00
C HIS A 102 12.36 13.45 -22.78
N ALA A 103 13.11 12.99 -21.79
CA ALA A 103 12.56 12.47 -20.55
C ALA A 103 11.84 13.55 -19.73
N VAL A 104 12.40 14.76 -19.66
CA VAL A 104 11.74 15.91 -19.02
C VAL A 104 10.44 16.26 -19.75
N ASP A 105 10.47 16.38 -21.08
CA ASP A 105 9.29 16.66 -21.89
C ASP A 105 8.20 15.60 -21.70
N TYR A 106 8.60 14.33 -21.60
CA TYR A 106 7.67 13.22 -21.35
C TYR A 106 7.12 13.20 -19.92
N THR A 107 7.93 13.59 -18.93
CA THR A 107 7.54 13.53 -17.50
C THR A 107 6.84 14.80 -17.02
N ALA A 108 7.01 15.94 -17.69
CA ALA A 108 6.37 17.21 -17.36
C ALA A 108 4.85 17.10 -17.17
N PRO A 109 4.04 16.56 -18.11
CA PRO A 109 2.60 16.47 -17.94
C PRO A 109 2.18 15.49 -16.82
N ARG A 110 2.99 14.46 -16.56
CA ARG A 110 2.77 13.52 -15.45
C ARG A 110 3.03 14.17 -14.10
N LEU A 111 4.03 15.04 -14.02
CA LEU A 111 4.31 15.79 -12.82
C LEU A 111 3.20 16.82 -12.57
N GLU A 112 2.75 17.54 -13.59
CA GLU A 112 1.66 18.51 -13.48
C GLU A 112 0.36 17.85 -13.02
N SER A 113 -0.01 16.71 -13.61
CA SER A 113 -1.20 15.95 -13.17
C SER A 113 -1.05 15.40 -11.75
N ALA A 114 0.14 14.91 -11.36
CA ALA A 114 0.39 14.49 -9.99
C ALA A 114 0.31 15.65 -8.99
N LEU A 115 0.82 16.83 -9.35
CA LEU A 115 0.72 18.04 -8.54
C LEU A 115 -0.73 18.52 -8.42
N ALA A 116 -1.50 18.47 -9.51
CA ALA A 116 -2.93 18.79 -9.51
C ALA A 116 -3.72 17.83 -8.60
N ALA A 117 -3.42 16.53 -8.65
CA ALA A 117 -4.02 15.53 -7.77
C ALA A 117 -3.58 15.68 -6.30
N ALA A 118 -2.37 16.18 -6.05
CA ALA A 118 -1.84 16.43 -4.71
C ALA A 118 -2.37 17.72 -4.07
N HIS A 119 -2.87 18.67 -4.87
CA HIS A 119 -3.41 19.95 -4.41
C HIS A 119 -4.44 19.81 -3.27
N PRO A 120 -5.50 18.98 -3.37
CA PRO A 120 -6.47 18.82 -2.29
C PRO A 120 -5.86 18.20 -1.03
N VAL A 121 -4.91 17.27 -1.16
CA VAL A 121 -4.22 16.66 -0.01
C VAL A 121 -3.33 17.68 0.69
N ALA A 122 -2.69 18.57 -0.06
CA ALA A 122 -1.91 19.67 0.48
C ALA A 122 -2.79 20.68 1.22
N GLU A 123 -4.01 20.96 0.74
CA GLU A 123 -4.99 21.80 1.44
C GLU A 123 -5.51 21.17 2.75
N GLU A 124 -5.75 19.86 2.76
CA GLU A 124 -6.09 19.17 4.00
C GLU A 124 -4.91 19.11 4.98
N ALA A 125 -3.69 18.99 4.48
CA ALA A 125 -2.49 19.02 5.30
C ALA A 125 -2.22 20.42 5.87
N SER A 126 -2.48 21.48 5.10
CA SER A 126 -2.34 22.86 5.55
C SER A 126 -3.39 23.22 6.61
N SER A 127 -4.64 22.80 6.44
CA SER A 127 -5.67 22.99 7.47
C SER A 127 -5.36 22.23 8.77
N ARG A 128 -4.88 20.99 8.67
CA ARG A 128 -4.41 20.20 9.84
C ARG A 128 -3.17 20.82 10.50
N SER A 129 -2.24 21.36 9.72
CA SER A 129 -1.02 21.98 10.24
C SER A 129 -1.27 23.35 10.86
N MET A 130 -2.26 24.11 10.37
CA MET A 130 -2.72 25.34 11.01
C MET A 130 -3.36 25.08 12.37
N ALA A 131 -4.15 24.02 12.51
CA ALA A 131 -4.66 23.60 13.81
C ALA A 131 -3.51 23.22 14.77
N ALA A 132 -2.47 22.55 14.27
CA ALA A 132 -1.27 22.26 15.05
C ALA A 132 -0.45 23.51 15.41
N LEU A 133 -0.35 24.49 14.50
CA LEU A 133 0.31 25.77 14.73
C LEU A 133 -0.45 26.64 15.74
N ALA A 134 -1.79 26.62 15.73
CA ALA A 134 -2.62 27.28 16.73
C ALA A 134 -2.41 26.66 18.13
N ALA A 135 -2.27 25.33 18.19
CA ALA A 135 -1.89 24.63 19.42
C ALA A 135 -0.47 25.00 19.90
N LEU A 136 0.49 25.11 18.98
CA LEU A 136 1.87 25.55 19.30
C LEU A 136 1.94 27.03 19.73
N ARG A 137 1.03 27.88 19.26
CA ARG A 137 0.90 29.29 19.66
C ARG A 137 0.23 29.51 21.02
N GLY A 138 -0.09 28.44 21.76
CA GLY A 138 -0.61 28.52 23.12
C GLY A 138 -2.11 28.81 23.24
N GLN A 139 -2.87 28.75 22.15
CA GLN A 139 -4.33 28.91 22.16
C GLN A 139 -5.08 27.61 22.53
N VAL A 140 -4.36 26.52 22.78
CA VAL A 140 -4.91 25.24 23.24
C VAL A 140 -4.14 24.80 24.48
N SER A 141 -4.86 24.59 25.59
CA SER A 141 -4.28 24.15 26.86
C SER A 141 -3.48 22.85 26.68
N ALA A 142 -2.28 22.77 27.24
CA ALA A 142 -1.40 21.59 27.15
C ALA A 142 -2.09 20.29 27.60
N LYS A 143 -3.09 20.39 28.49
CA LYS A 143 -3.91 19.25 28.93
C LYS A 143 -4.75 18.66 27.80
N ASP A 144 -5.27 19.47 26.89
CA ASP A 144 -6.13 19.00 25.80
C ASP A 144 -5.31 18.32 24.69
N VAL A 145 -4.12 18.84 24.41
CA VAL A 145 -3.15 18.20 23.51
C VAL A 145 -2.72 16.85 24.09
N GLN A 146 -2.40 16.76 25.39
CA GLN A 146 -2.04 15.50 26.03
C GLN A 146 -3.19 14.48 26.03
N ARG A 147 -4.43 14.94 26.16
CA ARG A 147 -5.64 14.10 26.10
C ARG A 147 -5.86 13.55 24.68
N LEU A 148 -5.61 14.37 23.65
CA LEU A 148 -5.68 13.95 22.24
C LEU A 148 -4.56 12.98 21.87
N VAL A 149 -3.32 13.23 22.31
CA VAL A 149 -2.19 12.32 22.09
C VAL A 149 -2.45 10.97 22.75
N ARG A 150 -2.90 10.94 24.01
CA ARG A 150 -3.27 9.68 24.69
C ARG A 150 -4.38 8.92 23.98
N ARG A 151 -5.33 9.62 23.34
CA ARG A 151 -6.40 9.00 22.55
C ARG A 151 -5.86 8.44 21.22
N GLY A 152 -4.93 9.15 20.58
CA GLY A 152 -4.23 8.74 19.36
C GLY A 152 -3.33 7.52 19.57
N GLU A 153 -2.57 7.49 20.66
CA GLU A 153 -1.70 6.36 21.02
C GLU A 153 -2.50 5.07 21.23
N ARG A 154 -3.68 5.15 21.88
CA ARG A 154 -4.58 4.00 22.04
C ARG A 154 -5.02 3.44 20.67
N ARG A 155 -5.36 4.31 19.73
CA ARG A 155 -5.76 3.91 18.36
C ARG A 155 -4.58 3.38 17.54
N ALA A 156 -3.41 3.98 17.67
CA ALA A 156 -2.20 3.56 16.97
C ALA A 156 -1.75 2.15 17.38
N LYS A 157 -1.89 1.79 18.67
CA LYS A 157 -1.63 0.43 19.16
C LYS A 157 -2.57 -0.60 18.51
N CYS A 158 -3.87 -0.32 18.46
CA CYS A 158 -4.83 -1.21 17.78
C CYS A 158 -4.52 -1.34 16.29
N ALA A 159 -4.18 -0.24 15.61
CA ALA A 159 -3.84 -0.27 14.18
C ALA A 159 -2.57 -1.09 13.89
N ARG A 160 -1.56 -1.04 14.77
CA ARG A 160 -0.35 -1.87 14.64
C ARG A 160 -0.64 -3.35 14.83
N LEU A 161 -1.48 -3.70 15.81
CA LEU A 161 -1.91 -5.08 16.03
C LEU A 161 -2.68 -5.62 14.81
N LEU A 162 -3.62 -4.83 14.28
CA LEU A 162 -4.37 -5.20 13.07
C LEU A 162 -3.46 -5.42 11.86
N LYS A 163 -2.46 -4.55 11.64
CA LYS A 163 -1.46 -4.72 10.58
C LYS A 163 -0.61 -5.98 10.78
N GLY A 164 -0.21 -6.27 12.01
CA GLY A 164 0.54 -7.48 12.34
C GLY A 164 -0.26 -8.76 12.05
N VAL A 165 -1.52 -8.81 12.50
CA VAL A 165 -2.42 -9.94 12.24
C VAL A 165 -2.67 -10.11 10.74
N ALA A 166 -2.85 -9.02 10.00
CA ALA A 166 -3.03 -9.09 8.55
C ALA A 166 -1.80 -9.68 7.84
N LEU A 167 -0.58 -9.25 8.21
CA LEU A 167 0.65 -9.77 7.62
C LEU A 167 0.83 -11.26 7.93
N VAL A 168 0.59 -11.66 9.18
CA VAL A 168 0.65 -13.08 9.58
C VAL A 168 -0.40 -13.90 8.84
N GLY A 169 -1.62 -13.39 8.68
CA GLY A 169 -2.68 -14.04 7.91
C GLY A 169 -2.31 -14.24 6.44
N VAL A 170 -1.68 -13.25 5.81
CA VAL A 170 -1.19 -13.36 4.42
C VAL A 170 -0.07 -14.39 4.31
N LEU A 171 0.90 -14.39 5.25
CA LEU A 171 1.99 -15.37 5.26
C LEU A 171 1.48 -16.79 5.49
N ALA A 172 0.60 -16.99 6.47
CA ALA A 172 0.02 -18.28 6.78
C ALA A 172 -0.86 -18.79 5.62
N GLY A 173 -1.67 -17.91 5.02
CA GLY A 173 -2.49 -18.24 3.85
C GLY A 173 -1.65 -18.60 2.62
N GLY A 174 -0.57 -17.85 2.36
CA GLY A 174 0.37 -18.14 1.27
C GLY A 174 1.10 -19.48 1.47
N ALA A 175 1.56 -19.76 2.68
CA ALA A 175 2.20 -21.03 3.03
C ALA A 175 1.23 -22.21 2.89
N PHE A 176 -0.03 -22.06 3.33
CA PHE A 176 -1.06 -23.09 3.20
C PHE A 176 -1.43 -23.36 1.74
N ALA A 177 -1.55 -22.31 0.91
CA ALA A 177 -1.82 -22.47 -0.51
C ALA A 177 -0.67 -23.17 -1.24
N ALA A 178 0.58 -22.81 -0.94
CA ALA A 178 1.75 -23.48 -1.48
C ALA A 178 1.85 -24.95 -1.04
N TRP A 179 1.57 -25.24 0.23
CA TRP A 179 1.55 -26.61 0.74
C TRP A 179 0.43 -27.44 0.12
N LYS A 180 -0.78 -26.89 0.01
CA LYS A 180 -1.92 -27.57 -0.62
C LYS A 180 -1.68 -27.82 -2.12
N TRP A 181 -1.04 -26.88 -2.81
CA TRP A 181 -0.63 -27.07 -4.22
C TRP A 181 0.41 -28.18 -4.36
N TRP A 182 1.39 -28.22 -3.45
CA TRP A 182 2.40 -29.28 -3.41
C TRP A 182 1.81 -30.66 -3.07
N ASP A 183 0.87 -30.73 -2.13
CA ASP A 183 0.14 -31.95 -1.75
C ASP A 183 -0.66 -32.52 -2.93
N GLN A 184 -1.32 -31.63 -3.69
CA GLN A 184 -2.01 -31.98 -4.93
C GLN A 184 -1.07 -32.52 -6.03
N GLN A 185 0.22 -32.14 -6.00
CA GLN A 185 1.24 -32.67 -6.91
C GLN A 185 1.99 -33.90 -6.36
N SER A 186 1.94 -34.15 -5.06
CA SER A 186 2.69 -35.24 -4.40
C SER A 186 1.89 -36.53 -4.21
N ASN A 187 0.55 -36.46 -4.25
CA ASN A 187 -0.33 -37.62 -4.36
C ASN A 187 -1.18 -37.52 -5.62
N PRO A 188 -0.65 -37.83 -6.80
CA PRO A 188 -1.49 -37.87 -7.97
C PRO A 188 -2.03 -39.30 -8.09
N ASP A 189 -3.30 -39.42 -8.48
CA ASP A 189 -4.08 -40.67 -8.58
C ASP A 189 -3.48 -41.77 -9.49
N TRP A 190 -2.24 -41.60 -9.96
CA TRP A 190 -1.41 -42.64 -10.57
C TRP A 190 -0.60 -43.47 -9.58
N LEU A 191 -0.57 -43.12 -8.28
CA LEU A 191 0.06 -43.92 -7.22
C LEU A 191 -0.94 -44.81 -6.44
N VAL A 192 -2.16 -44.95 -6.96
CA VAL A 192 -3.12 -45.98 -6.54
C VAL A 192 -3.29 -46.92 -7.72
N GLU A 193 -2.93 -48.20 -7.51
CA GLU A 193 -3.18 -49.25 -8.48
C GLU A 193 -4.67 -49.21 -8.90
N PRO A 194 -5.00 -49.14 -10.21
CA PRO A 194 -6.35 -49.44 -10.63
C PRO A 194 -6.65 -50.88 -10.17
N PRO A 195 -7.74 -51.13 -9.41
CA PRO A 195 -8.12 -52.50 -9.08
C PRO A 195 -8.22 -53.30 -10.37
N ALA A 196 -7.55 -54.45 -10.40
CA ALA A 196 -7.49 -55.33 -11.54
C ALA A 196 -8.87 -55.47 -12.20
N ALA A 197 -8.93 -55.28 -13.51
CA ALA A 197 -10.09 -55.61 -14.32
C ALA A 197 -10.45 -57.07 -14.05
N THR A 198 -11.39 -57.28 -13.14
CA THR A 198 -11.96 -58.60 -12.92
C THR A 198 -13.00 -58.74 -14.01
N GLU A 199 -12.55 -59.29 -15.14
CA GLU A 199 -13.43 -59.71 -16.22
C GLU A 199 -14.48 -60.67 -15.65
N LEU A 200 -15.72 -60.40 -16.06
CA LEU A 200 -16.89 -61.20 -15.79
C LEU A 200 -16.67 -62.63 -16.31
N SER A 201 -16.71 -63.61 -15.42
CA SER A 201 -17.17 -64.95 -15.77
C SER A 201 -18.39 -65.27 -14.91
N ALA A 202 -19.53 -65.21 -15.58
CA ALA A 202 -20.78 -65.75 -15.12
C ALA A 202 -20.61 -67.26 -14.95
N GLN A 203 -20.52 -67.73 -13.71
CA GLN A 203 -20.78 -69.12 -13.38
C GLN A 203 -21.09 -69.27 -11.88
N ASP A 204 -22.28 -69.82 -11.63
CA ASP A 204 -22.66 -70.59 -10.44
C ASP A 204 -23.09 -69.86 -9.14
N THR A 205 -24.43 -69.77 -9.05
CA THR A 205 -25.30 -70.19 -7.92
C THR A 205 -25.32 -69.43 -6.59
N ALA A 206 -26.40 -68.62 -6.47
CA ALA A 206 -27.40 -68.55 -5.39
C ALA A 206 -27.01 -68.02 -3.97
N PRO A 207 -27.82 -67.10 -3.40
CA PRO A 207 -27.75 -66.73 -1.99
C PRO A 207 -28.72 -67.58 -1.16
N ALA A 208 -28.23 -68.26 -0.12
CA ALA A 208 -29.04 -68.86 0.95
C ALA A 208 -28.22 -68.74 2.25
N SER A 209 -28.45 -67.72 3.07
CA SER A 209 -29.38 -67.71 4.21
C SER A 209 -29.05 -68.75 5.28
N PHE A 210 -28.79 -68.26 6.48
CA PHE A 210 -28.41 -68.93 7.73
C PHE A 210 -29.39 -70.00 8.24
N ASP A 211 -30.41 -70.33 7.47
CA ASP A 211 -31.36 -71.42 7.69
C ASP A 211 -30.90 -72.75 7.07
N ASP A 212 -29.75 -72.80 6.36
CA ASP A 212 -29.02 -74.05 6.06
C ASP A 212 -28.20 -74.55 7.27
N GLU A 213 -28.86 -74.41 8.42
CA GLU A 213 -29.20 -75.59 9.21
C GLU A 213 -27.95 -76.37 9.65
N LEU A 214 -27.43 -76.11 10.84
CA LEU A 214 -28.06 -76.53 12.10
C LEU A 214 -28.70 -77.95 12.03
N ALA A 215 -29.47 -78.30 11.00
CA ALA A 215 -29.83 -79.68 10.67
C ALA A 215 -28.62 -80.56 10.27
N ALA A 216 -27.53 -79.99 9.75
CA ALA A 216 -26.30 -80.74 9.47
C ALA A 216 -25.58 -81.16 10.77
N LYS A 217 -25.61 -80.33 11.83
CA LYS A 217 -24.93 -80.64 13.10
C LYS A 217 -25.71 -81.58 14.03
N GLU A 218 -27.03 -81.69 13.88
CA GLU A 218 -27.84 -82.64 14.66
C GLU A 218 -28.02 -84.02 13.99
N LYS A 219 -27.70 -84.15 12.69
CA LYS A 219 -27.72 -85.43 11.96
C LYS A 219 -26.41 -86.22 12.02
N GLU A 220 -25.27 -85.58 12.30
CA GLU A 220 -24.04 -86.27 12.77
C GLU A 220 -24.12 -86.52 14.29
N ASN A 221 -25.31 -86.95 14.72
CA ASN A 221 -25.47 -87.86 15.82
C ASN A 221 -24.44 -88.97 15.73
N GLY A 222 -23.99 -89.40 16.89
CA GLY A 222 -24.23 -90.79 17.23
C GLY A 222 -23.77 -91.78 16.16
N THR A 223 -22.46 -91.91 15.99
CA THR A 223 -21.88 -93.24 15.87
C THR A 223 -20.54 -93.21 16.59
N HIS A 224 -20.48 -94.00 17.66
CA HIS A 224 -19.28 -94.35 18.42
C HIS A 224 -18.20 -94.97 17.53
#